data_AF-A0A0F2HGI2-F1
#
_entry.id   AF-A0A0F2HGI2-F1
#
_cell.length_a   1.000
_cell.length_b   1.000
_cell.length_c   1.000
_cell.angle_alpha   90.00
_cell.angle_beta   90.00
_cell.angle_gamma   90.00
#
_symmetry.space_group_name_H-M   'P 1'
#
loop_
_entity.id
_entity.type
_entity.pdbx_description
1 polymer ?
#
loop_
_entity_poly.entity_id
_entity_poly.type
_entity_poly.pdbx_seq_one_letter_code
_entity_poly.pdbx_strand_id
1 'polypeptide(L)'
;DTIDDNLAEGSETFSLSGSTPEQPTPVTGVATITDEAEQGPEDTVTVDMTGPNSVSEGETTSEYTVTLSDPAPVGSIVTLAYSYTTASGDDITETTQAVIGADGVTATFTIDTVDDSDDEPDEVYRDSVASIVYGADNPIFEALDLTNAYVDTT
;
A
#
# COMPACT_ATOMS: atom_id res chain seq x y z
N ASP A 1 -9.08 11.57 -14.01
CA ASP A 1 -10.47 11.69 -13.53
C ASP A 1 -10.84 13.17 -13.40
N THR A 2 -12.02 13.56 -12.89
CA THR A 2 -12.27 14.96 -12.46
C THR A 2 -12.72 15.08 -11.01
N ILE A 3 -12.76 13.95 -10.31
CA ILE A 3 -13.20 13.86 -8.93
C ILE A 3 -11.95 14.02 -8.08
N ASP A 4 -12.05 14.93 -7.11
CA ASP A 4 -11.10 15.08 -6.01
C ASP A 4 -11.14 13.79 -5.17
N ASP A 5 -10.07 13.01 -5.23
CA ASP A 5 -9.92 11.70 -4.62
C ASP A 5 -8.46 11.42 -4.22
N ASN A 6 -8.23 10.28 -3.59
CA ASN A 6 -6.92 9.96 -3.01
C ASN A 6 -5.92 9.34 -3.98
N LEU A 7 -6.24 9.20 -5.27
CA LEU A 7 -5.35 8.58 -6.24
C LEU A 7 -4.37 9.60 -6.79
N ALA A 8 -3.08 9.25 -6.76
CA ALA A 8 -2.05 10.09 -7.36
C ALA A 8 -2.17 10.03 -8.89
N GLU A 9 -2.75 11.06 -9.50
CA GLU A 9 -2.95 11.16 -10.93
C GLU A 9 -2.07 12.23 -11.58
N GLY A 10 -1.86 12.10 -12.90
CA GLY A 10 -1.21 13.14 -13.70
C GLY A 10 -2.23 14.11 -14.25
N SER A 11 -1.77 15.28 -14.74
CA SER A 11 -2.69 16.17 -15.45
C SER A 11 -3.24 15.54 -16.74
N GLU A 12 -4.55 15.68 -16.95
CA GLU A 12 -5.26 15.12 -18.09
C GLU A 12 -5.75 16.23 -19.03
N THR A 13 -5.68 16.00 -20.34
CA THR A 13 -6.17 16.96 -21.33
C THR A 13 -7.37 16.43 -22.11
N PHE A 14 -8.44 17.21 -22.15
CA PHE A 14 -9.65 16.92 -22.90
C PHE A 14 -9.85 17.94 -24.02
N SER A 15 -10.18 17.46 -25.21
CA SER A 15 -10.42 18.29 -26.39
C SER A 15 -11.88 18.18 -26.82
N LEU A 16 -12.60 19.31 -26.80
CA LEU A 16 -13.98 19.40 -27.29
C LEU A 16 -14.01 20.15 -28.62
N SER A 17 -14.55 19.53 -29.67
CA SER A 17 -14.70 20.16 -30.98
C SER A 17 -16.17 20.35 -31.37
N GLY A 18 -16.51 21.50 -31.93
CA GLY A 18 -17.84 21.79 -32.46
C GLY A 18 -17.81 22.51 -33.81
N SER A 19 -18.77 22.22 -34.67
CA SER A 19 -19.00 22.91 -35.96
C SER A 19 -20.48 23.18 -36.15
N THR A 20 -20.82 24.21 -36.92
CA THR A 20 -22.19 24.50 -37.37
C THR A 20 -22.28 24.45 -38.89
N PRO A 21 -23.47 24.38 -39.51
CA PRO A 21 -23.58 24.47 -40.97
C PRO A 21 -22.97 25.76 -41.54
N GLU A 22 -23.05 26.87 -40.81
CA GLU A 22 -22.45 28.16 -41.18
C GLU A 22 -20.95 28.27 -40.82
N GLN A 23 -20.46 27.39 -39.95
CA GLN A 23 -19.04 27.27 -39.59
C GLN A 23 -18.59 25.81 -39.73
N PRO A 24 -18.38 25.35 -40.98
CA PRO A 24 -18.12 23.94 -41.27
C PRO A 24 -16.72 23.49 -40.83
N THR A 25 -15.81 24.43 -40.53
CA THR A 25 -14.53 24.12 -39.88
C THR A 25 -14.75 23.99 -38.37
N PRO A 26 -14.53 22.81 -37.77
CA PRO A 26 -14.66 22.64 -36.34
C PRO A 26 -13.72 23.56 -35.58
N VAL A 27 -14.22 24.17 -34.51
CA VAL A 27 -13.41 24.88 -33.51
C VAL A 27 -13.20 23.93 -32.35
N THR A 28 -11.96 23.87 -31.88
CA THR A 28 -11.55 23.02 -30.76
C THR A 28 -11.26 23.88 -29.54
N GLY A 29 -11.87 23.55 -28.41
CA GLY A 29 -11.45 23.97 -27.08
C GLY A 29 -10.67 22.84 -26.41
N VAL A 30 -9.58 23.18 -25.72
CA VAL A 30 -8.83 22.24 -24.89
C VAL A 30 -9.04 22.65 -23.44
N ALA A 31 -9.36 21.68 -22.59
CA ALA A 31 -9.39 21.81 -21.15
C ALA A 31 -8.32 20.89 -20.56
N THR A 32 -7.69 21.32 -19.47
CA THR A 32 -6.78 20.52 -18.67
C THR A 32 -7.38 20.36 -17.29
N ILE A 33 -7.36 19.15 -16.77
CA ILE A 33 -7.59 18.84 -15.37
C ILE A 33 -6.22 18.60 -14.77
N THR A 34 -5.94 19.33 -13.71
CA THR A 34 -4.70 19.18 -12.95
C THR A 34 -5.10 18.70 -11.59
N ASP A 35 -4.41 17.67 -11.11
CA ASP A 35 -4.44 17.26 -9.72
C ASP A 35 -4.16 18.44 -8.79
N GLU A 36 -4.72 18.35 -7.59
CA GLU A 36 -4.57 19.31 -6.53
C GLU A 36 -3.09 19.39 -6.14
N ALA A 37 -2.58 20.62 -6.00
CA ALA A 37 -1.19 20.81 -5.59
C ALA A 37 -0.99 20.64 -4.07
N GLU A 38 -2.07 20.75 -3.30
CA GLU A 38 -2.06 20.71 -1.84
C GLU A 38 -3.11 19.71 -1.37
N GLN A 39 -2.65 18.68 -0.68
CA GLN A 39 -3.47 17.57 -0.20
C GLN A 39 -4.41 18.02 0.92
N GLY A 40 -5.69 17.73 0.76
CA GLY A 40 -6.73 17.75 1.76
C GLY A 40 -6.84 16.45 2.56
N PRO A 41 -7.76 16.41 3.54
CA PRO A 41 -8.03 15.21 4.33
C PRO A 41 -8.52 13.99 3.52
N GLU A 42 -9.21 14.25 2.42
CA GLU A 42 -9.70 13.27 1.45
C GLU A 42 -8.58 12.46 0.77
N ASP A 43 -7.36 12.98 0.73
CA ASP A 43 -6.25 12.43 -0.05
C ASP A 43 -5.42 11.38 0.71
N THR A 44 -5.79 11.14 1.97
CA THR A 44 -5.03 10.26 2.86
C THR A 44 -5.73 8.92 3.03
N VAL A 45 -5.05 7.85 2.61
CA VAL A 45 -5.46 6.48 2.94
C VAL A 45 -4.85 6.04 4.25
N THR A 46 -5.70 5.60 5.18
CA THR A 46 -5.24 5.00 6.44
C THR A 46 -4.92 3.53 6.23
N VAL A 47 -3.77 3.09 6.75
CA VAL A 47 -3.33 1.71 6.71
C VAL A 47 -3.21 1.17 8.14
N ASP A 48 -3.88 0.06 8.39
CA ASP A 48 -3.80 -0.69 9.64
C ASP A 48 -3.18 -2.06 9.39
N MET A 49 -2.47 -2.58 10.39
CA MET A 49 -1.91 -3.93 10.34
C MET A 49 -2.30 -4.73 11.57
N THR A 50 -2.67 -5.98 11.34
CA THR A 50 -3.00 -6.95 12.39
C THR A 50 -2.29 -8.27 12.12
N GLY A 51 -2.09 -9.08 13.15
CA GLY A 51 -1.42 -10.37 13.02
C GLY A 51 -1.16 -11.01 14.38
N PRO A 52 -0.44 -12.14 14.41
CA PRO A 52 -0.02 -12.75 15.66
C PRO A 52 0.93 -11.82 16.41
N ASN A 53 0.74 -11.72 17.72
CA ASN A 53 1.65 -11.01 18.62
C ASN A 53 2.63 -11.97 19.30
N SER A 54 2.47 -13.27 19.10
CA SER A 54 3.44 -14.27 19.53
C SER A 54 3.44 -15.48 18.62
N VAL A 55 4.63 -16.05 18.43
CA VAL A 55 4.91 -17.15 17.49
C VAL A 55 5.76 -18.21 18.16
N SER A 56 5.95 -19.34 17.51
CA SER A 56 6.83 -20.41 17.98
C SER A 56 7.83 -20.72 16.89
N GLU A 57 9.07 -20.97 17.28
CA GLU A 57 10.17 -21.30 16.38
C GLU A 57 9.88 -22.51 15.50
N GLY A 58 10.43 -22.47 14.29
CA GLY A 58 10.30 -23.53 13.28
C GLY A 58 8.94 -23.63 12.61
N GLU A 59 8.02 -22.73 12.93
CA GLU A 59 6.66 -22.72 12.38
C GLU A 59 6.42 -21.49 11.49
N THR A 60 5.52 -21.66 10.53
CA THR A 60 4.93 -20.53 9.81
C THR A 60 3.92 -19.83 10.70
N THR A 61 3.96 -18.49 10.76
CA THR A 61 3.01 -17.71 11.55
C THR A 61 1.57 -17.90 11.07
N SER A 62 0.61 -17.55 11.93
CA SER A 62 -0.73 -17.19 11.45
C SER A 62 -0.67 -15.95 10.55
N GLU A 63 -1.72 -15.71 9.77
CA GLU A 63 -1.75 -14.60 8.82
C GLU A 63 -1.62 -13.23 9.51
N TYR A 64 -0.72 -12.41 8.95
CA TYR A 64 -0.77 -10.97 9.08
C TYR A 64 -1.73 -10.41 8.03
N THR A 65 -2.44 -9.34 8.37
CA THR A 65 -3.40 -8.66 7.50
C THR A 65 -3.16 -7.16 7.53
N VAL A 66 -2.84 -6.60 6.36
CA VAL A 66 -2.83 -5.17 6.08
C VAL A 66 -4.21 -4.78 5.57
N THR A 67 -4.81 -3.74 6.14
CA THR A 67 -6.12 -3.21 5.74
C THR A 67 -6.00 -1.74 5.35
N LEU A 68 -6.58 -1.37 4.21
CA LEU A 68 -6.64 0.00 3.72
C LEU A 68 -8.05 0.57 3.96
N SER A 69 -8.15 1.87 4.26
CA SER A 69 -9.45 2.56 4.35
C SER A 69 -10.16 2.67 3.00
N ASP A 70 -9.40 2.73 1.92
CA ASP A 70 -9.85 2.95 0.56
C ASP A 70 -9.20 1.96 -0.40
N PRO A 71 -9.90 1.55 -1.48
CA PRO A 71 -9.43 0.48 -2.35
C PRO A 71 -8.23 0.91 -3.20
N ALA A 72 -7.20 0.08 -3.22
CA ALA A 72 -6.14 0.09 -4.23
C ALA A 72 -6.52 -0.83 -5.41
N PRO A 73 -5.95 -0.62 -6.61
CA PRO A 73 -6.03 -1.59 -7.70
C PRO A 73 -5.65 -3.01 -7.26
N VAL A 74 -6.42 -4.01 -7.68
CA VAL A 74 -6.11 -5.42 -7.40
C VAL A 74 -4.74 -5.78 -7.95
N GLY A 75 -3.91 -6.44 -7.14
CA GLY A 75 -2.53 -6.76 -7.49
C GLY A 75 -1.52 -5.67 -7.13
N SER A 76 -1.93 -4.60 -6.46
CA SER A 76 -1.02 -3.63 -5.84
C SER A 76 -0.10 -4.32 -4.83
N ILE A 77 1.12 -3.83 -4.70
CA ILE A 77 2.16 -4.41 -3.87
C ILE A 77 2.34 -3.58 -2.61
N VAL A 78 2.16 -4.22 -1.46
CA VAL A 78 2.53 -3.70 -0.15
C VAL A 78 3.96 -4.12 0.12
N THR A 79 4.86 -3.16 0.28
CA THR A 79 6.25 -3.42 0.72
C THR A 79 6.30 -3.40 2.23
N LEU A 80 6.89 -4.45 2.81
CA LEU A 80 7.03 -4.65 4.25
C LEU A 80 8.45 -4.30 4.71
N ALA A 81 8.58 -3.87 5.96
CA ALA A 81 9.83 -3.51 6.58
C ALA A 81 9.90 -4.05 8.01
N TYR A 82 11.07 -4.60 8.34
CA TYR A 82 11.35 -5.22 9.61
C TYR A 82 12.28 -4.37 10.47
N SER A 83 12.05 -4.38 11.77
CA SER A 83 13.01 -3.92 12.76
C SER A 83 13.08 -4.89 13.92
N TYR A 84 14.28 -5.06 14.45
CA TYR A 84 14.58 -6.09 15.44
C TYR A 84 14.95 -5.43 16.76
N THR A 85 14.32 -5.86 17.85
CA THR A 85 14.64 -5.36 19.20
C THR A 85 15.56 -6.33 19.94
N THR A 86 15.12 -7.58 20.09
CA THR A 86 15.93 -8.68 20.66
C THR A 86 16.17 -9.80 19.68
N ALA A 87 15.26 -10.01 18.71
CA ALA A 87 15.45 -10.90 17.58
C ALA A 87 16.54 -10.37 16.63
N SER A 88 16.74 -11.10 15.54
CA SER A 88 17.65 -10.84 14.45
C SER A 88 17.03 -11.32 13.11
N GLY A 89 17.72 -11.03 12.01
CA GLY A 89 17.31 -11.49 10.68
C GLY A 89 17.57 -12.97 10.41
N ASP A 90 18.24 -13.68 11.33
CA ASP A 90 18.47 -15.12 11.22
C ASP A 90 17.32 -15.94 11.85
N ASP A 91 16.48 -15.32 12.71
CA ASP A 91 15.39 -15.97 13.46
C ASP A 91 14.09 -16.09 12.65
N ILE A 92 13.98 -15.30 11.58
CA ILE A 92 12.84 -15.32 10.67
C ILE A 92 13.27 -15.27 9.21
N THR A 93 12.44 -15.81 8.33
CA THR A 93 12.49 -15.51 6.90
C THR A 93 11.53 -14.38 6.59
N GLU A 94 12.06 -13.18 6.36
CA GLU A 94 11.28 -11.99 6.04
C GLU A 94 10.43 -12.19 4.78
N THR A 95 9.13 -11.89 4.88
CA THR A 95 8.29 -11.65 3.72
C THR A 95 8.36 -10.18 3.37
N THR A 96 9.02 -9.82 2.27
CA THR A 96 9.24 -8.40 1.94
C THR A 96 8.07 -7.73 1.25
N GLN A 97 7.11 -8.52 0.73
CA GLN A 97 5.99 -8.02 -0.06
C GLN A 97 4.72 -8.84 0.17
N ALA A 98 3.58 -8.15 0.20
CA ALA A 98 2.25 -8.74 0.15
C ALA A 98 1.44 -8.12 -0.98
N VAL A 99 0.44 -8.84 -1.49
CA VAL A 99 -0.35 -8.41 -2.65
C VAL A 99 -1.76 -8.04 -2.20
N ILE A 100 -2.24 -6.87 -2.59
CA ILE A 100 -3.63 -6.45 -2.40
C ILE A 100 -4.56 -7.38 -3.20
N GLY A 101 -5.47 -8.00 -2.47
CA GLY A 101 -6.39 -9.00 -2.95
C GLY A 101 -7.53 -8.44 -3.80
N ALA A 102 -8.48 -9.31 -4.13
CA ALA A 102 -9.59 -8.99 -5.01
C ALA A 102 -10.61 -8.02 -4.40
N ASP A 103 -10.57 -7.79 -3.09
CA ASP A 103 -11.39 -6.78 -2.41
C ASP A 103 -10.82 -5.36 -2.54
N GLY A 104 -9.58 -5.23 -3.02
CA GLY A 104 -8.87 -3.96 -3.17
C GLY A 104 -8.39 -3.34 -1.86
N VAL A 105 -8.70 -3.93 -0.70
CA VAL A 105 -8.45 -3.31 0.61
C VAL A 105 -7.67 -4.19 1.57
N THR A 106 -7.48 -5.48 1.27
CA THR A 106 -6.68 -6.37 2.12
C THR A 106 -5.48 -6.94 1.40
N ALA A 107 -4.35 -7.05 2.11
CA ALA A 107 -3.24 -7.91 1.74
C ALA A 107 -2.91 -8.80 2.94
N THR A 108 -2.76 -10.10 2.70
CA THR A 108 -2.34 -11.05 3.73
C THR A 108 -1.02 -11.71 3.38
N PHE A 109 -0.28 -12.08 4.42
CA PHE A 109 0.99 -12.78 4.29
C PHE A 109 1.33 -13.52 5.58
N THR A 110 2.34 -14.37 5.52
CA THR A 110 2.89 -15.10 6.66
C THR A 110 4.39 -14.86 6.73
N ILE A 111 4.97 -15.14 7.89
CA ILE A 111 6.41 -15.15 8.11
C ILE A 111 6.78 -16.56 8.54
N ASP A 112 7.94 -17.06 8.11
CA ASP A 112 8.47 -18.32 8.63
C ASP A 112 9.46 -18.01 9.76
N THR A 113 9.32 -18.69 10.90
CA THR A 113 10.31 -18.65 11.98
C THR A 113 11.33 -19.77 11.82
N VAL A 114 12.53 -19.56 12.33
CA VAL A 114 13.63 -20.53 12.26
C VAL A 114 13.72 -21.27 13.59
N ASP A 115 13.77 -22.60 13.53
CA ASP A 115 14.09 -23.46 14.68
C ASP A 115 15.55 -23.87 14.55
N ASP A 116 16.39 -23.33 15.43
CA ASP A 116 17.80 -23.66 15.49
C ASP A 116 18.16 -24.43 16.78
N SER A 117 19.46 -24.58 17.09
CA SER A 117 19.89 -25.39 18.22
C SER A 117 20.20 -24.60 19.49
N ASP A 118 20.17 -23.28 19.40
CA ASP A 118 20.52 -22.39 20.50
C ASP A 118 19.29 -22.18 21.41
N ASP A 119 19.54 -21.97 22.70
CA ASP A 119 18.48 -21.73 23.69
C ASP A 119 18.50 -20.25 24.03
N GLU A 120 17.53 -19.52 23.46
CA GLU A 120 17.48 -18.07 23.49
C GLU A 120 16.32 -17.56 24.37
N PRO A 121 16.43 -16.36 24.96
CA PRO A 121 15.32 -15.75 25.66
C PRO A 121 14.24 -15.28 24.68
N ASP A 122 13.03 -14.97 25.16
CA ASP A 122 11.97 -14.38 24.33
C ASP A 122 12.50 -13.20 23.50
N GLU A 123 12.33 -13.33 22.18
CA GLU A 123 12.79 -12.37 21.21
C GLU A 123 11.66 -11.47 20.70
N VAL A 124 12.00 -10.38 20.02
CA VAL A 124 11.01 -9.41 19.54
C VAL A 124 11.44 -8.83 18.20
N TYR A 125 10.57 -8.96 17.20
CA TYR A 125 10.64 -8.23 15.94
C TYR A 125 9.36 -7.39 15.74
N ARG A 126 9.50 -6.34 14.95
CA ARG A 126 8.41 -5.51 14.45
C ARG A 126 8.36 -5.62 12.95
N ASP A 127 7.19 -5.96 12.44
CA ASP A 127 6.87 -5.84 11.02
C ASP A 127 6.00 -4.61 10.80
N SER A 128 6.18 -3.94 9.66
CA SER A 128 5.52 -2.69 9.33
C SER A 128 5.35 -2.49 7.82
N VAL A 129 4.35 -1.72 7.43
CA VAL A 129 4.17 -1.31 6.03
C VAL A 129 5.10 -0.14 5.73
N ALA A 130 5.88 -0.26 4.66
CA ALA A 130 6.76 0.80 4.17
C ALA A 130 6.13 1.63 3.04
N SER A 131 5.46 0.97 2.09
CA SER A 131 4.86 1.63 0.93
C SER A 131 3.80 0.74 0.25
N ILE A 132 2.92 1.36 -0.53
CA ILE A 132 1.98 0.66 -1.41
C ILE A 132 2.11 1.23 -2.82
N VAL A 133 2.38 0.35 -3.80
CA VAL A 133 2.66 0.74 -5.19
C VAL A 133 1.93 -0.15 -6.19
N TYR A 134 1.72 0.35 -7.41
CA TYR A 134 1.17 -0.42 -8.52
C TYR A 134 2.08 -0.36 -9.76
N GLY A 135 2.30 -1.51 -10.38
CA GLY A 135 3.16 -1.61 -11.56
C GLY A 135 4.64 -1.36 -11.23
N ALA A 136 5.31 -0.52 -12.02
CA ALA A 136 6.74 -0.22 -11.89
C ALA A 136 7.05 0.76 -10.74
N ASP A 137 6.63 0.41 -9.52
CA ASP A 137 6.85 1.16 -8.28
C ASP A 137 6.23 2.57 -8.26
N ASN A 138 5.14 2.78 -8.99
CA ASN A 138 4.42 4.05 -8.93
C ASN A 138 3.55 4.09 -7.66
N PRO A 139 3.66 5.15 -6.84
CA PRO A 139 2.69 5.41 -5.78
C PRO A 139 1.29 5.45 -6.36
N ILE A 140 0.35 4.85 -5.64
CA ILE A 140 -1.07 4.79 -6.04
C ILE A 140 -1.83 5.93 -5.39
N PHE A 141 -1.51 6.21 -4.13
CA PHE A 141 -2.19 7.20 -3.32
C PHE A 141 -1.34 8.46 -3.20
N GLU A 142 -2.01 9.59 -3.07
CA GLU A 142 -1.37 10.87 -2.80
C GLU A 142 -0.69 10.89 -1.42
N ALA A 143 -1.35 10.32 -0.41
CA ALA A 143 -0.83 10.16 0.94
C ALA A 143 -1.22 8.83 1.59
N LEU A 144 -0.35 8.38 2.49
CA LEU A 144 -0.57 7.21 3.35
C LEU A 144 -0.38 7.61 4.82
N ASP A 145 -1.35 7.27 5.66
CA ASP A 145 -1.16 7.23 7.11
C ASP A 145 -0.78 5.81 7.55
N LEU A 146 0.48 5.65 7.92
CA LEU A 146 1.07 4.38 8.35
C LEU A 146 1.21 4.27 9.88
N THR A 147 0.59 5.19 10.63
CA THR A 147 0.77 5.30 12.09
C THR A 147 0.43 4.01 12.83
N ASN A 148 -0.52 3.22 12.32
CA ASN A 148 -0.95 1.94 12.90
C ASN A 148 -0.60 0.73 12.03
N ALA A 149 0.23 0.90 10.99
CA ALA A 149 0.55 -0.14 10.02
C ALA A 149 1.76 -0.98 10.49
N TYR A 150 1.73 -1.48 11.72
CA TYR A 150 2.77 -2.35 12.27
C TYR A 150 2.25 -3.34 13.31
N VAL A 151 3.00 -4.41 13.54
CA VAL A 151 2.77 -5.39 14.62
C VAL A 151 4.10 -5.71 15.29
N ASP A 152 4.13 -5.65 16.62
CA ASP A 152 5.20 -6.21 17.45
C ASP A 152 4.89 -7.67 17.76
N THR A 153 5.83 -8.57 17.50
CA THR A 153 5.68 -10.01 17.71
C THR A 153 6.79 -10.53 18.61
N THR A 154 6.41 -11.39 19.56
CA THR A 154 7.32 -12.13 20.45
C THR A 154 7.35 -13.62 20.16
#